data_AF-A0A072VKC2-F1
#
_entry.id   AF-A0A072VKC2-F1
#
_cell.length_a   1.000
_cell.length_b   1.000
_cell.length_c   1.000
_cell.angle_alpha   90.00
_cell.angle_beta   90.00
_cell.angle_gamma   90.00
#
_symmetry.space_group_name_H-M   'P 1'
#
loop_
_entity.id
_entity.type
_entity.pdbx_description
1 polymer ?
#
loop_
_entity_poly.entity_id
_entity_poly.type
_entity_poly.pdbx_seq_one_letter_code
_entity_poly.pdbx_strand_id
1 'polypeptide(L)'
;MSESHEARVVCCIGDIHGFIDKLQNLWSNLENTVEPSQFKTATIIFLGDYCDRGPHTRQVIDFLIALPTRYPNQKHVFLAGNHDFAFAAFLHLLPPPYDGSEFSEGWKEFKHCEEREGWFNGDGYEKMHVQGRRWSGSIKTKFNVSKGRVYQGSVNDAGPTFQSYGVSHGSAGKYAPTYRPS
;
A
#
# COMPACT_ATOMS: atom_id res chain seq x y z
N MET A 1 -34.44 11.46 30.66
CA MET A 1 -33.83 12.13 29.49
C MET A 1 -33.33 11.02 28.59
N SER A 2 -33.93 10.82 27.41
CA SER A 2 -33.44 9.82 26.46
C SER A 2 -32.13 10.33 25.88
N GLU A 3 -31.03 9.60 26.05
CA GLU A 3 -29.82 9.84 25.27
C GLU A 3 -30.18 9.66 23.79
N SER A 4 -30.25 10.76 23.05
CA SER A 4 -30.24 10.71 21.59
C SER A 4 -28.83 10.28 21.18
N HIS A 5 -28.64 9.00 20.89
CA HIS A 5 -27.43 8.55 20.21
C HIS A 5 -27.47 9.11 18.78
N GLU A 6 -26.82 10.25 18.57
CA GLU A 6 -26.57 10.73 17.22
C GLU A 6 -25.81 9.66 16.43
N ALA A 7 -26.27 9.42 15.20
CA ALA A 7 -25.63 8.46 14.31
C ALA A 7 -24.19 8.89 14.04
N ARG A 8 -23.24 7.99 14.32
CA ARG A 8 -21.82 8.24 14.10
C ARG A 8 -21.53 8.34 12.61
N VAL A 9 -20.83 9.41 12.20
CA VAL A 9 -20.35 9.56 10.81
C VAL A 9 -19.33 8.47 10.49
N VAL A 10 -19.51 7.83 9.32
CA VAL A 10 -18.59 6.84 8.77
C VAL A 10 -18.15 7.29 7.38
N CYS A 11 -16.83 7.44 7.19
CA CYS A 11 -16.24 7.80 5.90
C CYS A 11 -15.46 6.61 5.35
N CYS A 12 -15.81 6.15 4.14
CA CYS A 12 -15.06 5.14 3.42
C CYS A 12 -14.22 5.81 2.32
N ILE A 13 -12.90 5.72 2.42
CA ILE A 13 -11.94 6.35 1.50
C ILE A 13 -11.36 5.28 0.59
N GLY A 14 -11.57 5.44 -0.72
CA GLY A 14 -11.06 4.53 -1.75
C GLY A 14 -9.55 4.61 -1.96
N ASP A 15 -9.09 3.94 -3.00
CA ASP A 15 -7.68 3.75 -3.34
C ASP A 15 -6.92 5.08 -3.44
N ILE A 16 -5.72 5.12 -2.83
CA ILE A 16 -4.90 6.34 -2.76
C ILE A 16 -3.75 6.30 -3.75
N HIS A 17 -3.12 5.14 -3.93
CA HIS A 17 -2.06 4.90 -4.90
C HIS A 17 -0.99 5.98 -4.94
N GLY A 18 -0.41 6.31 -3.78
CA GLY A 18 0.70 7.27 -3.70
C GLY A 18 0.36 8.71 -4.11
N PHE A 19 -0.91 9.08 -4.29
CA PHE A 19 -1.32 10.45 -4.62
C PHE A 19 -1.60 11.29 -3.37
N ILE A 20 -0.54 11.70 -2.69
CA ILE A 20 -0.62 12.49 -1.44
C ILE A 20 -1.48 13.76 -1.57
N ASP A 21 -1.38 14.50 -2.67
CA ASP A 21 -2.16 15.72 -2.87
C ASP A 21 -3.67 15.43 -2.92
N LYS A 22 -4.06 14.30 -3.54
CA LYS A 22 -5.48 13.88 -3.58
C LYS A 22 -5.97 13.52 -2.18
N LEU A 23 -5.14 12.81 -1.41
CA LEU A 23 -5.46 12.45 -0.04
C LEU A 23 -5.61 13.69 0.85
N GLN A 24 -4.67 14.63 0.78
CA GLN A 24 -4.72 15.86 1.57
C GLN A 24 -5.92 16.75 1.20
N ASN A 25 -6.22 16.89 -0.09
CA ASN A 25 -7.39 17.63 -0.56
C ASN A 25 -8.70 16.97 -0.12
N LEU A 26 -8.80 15.64 -0.24
CA LEU A 26 -9.96 14.90 0.27
C LEU A 26 -10.12 15.10 1.78
N TRP A 27 -9.04 14.99 2.54
CA TRP A 27 -9.05 15.16 3.99
C TRP A 27 -9.53 16.56 4.39
N SER A 28 -8.97 17.59 3.76
CA SER A 28 -9.38 18.98 4.00
C SER A 28 -10.85 19.21 3.65
N ASN A 29 -11.34 18.61 2.56
CA ASN A 29 -12.76 18.70 2.21
C ASN A 29 -13.65 18.02 3.26
N LEU A 30 -13.25 16.86 3.80
CA LEU A 30 -13.99 16.19 4.87
C LEU A 30 -14.02 17.04 6.15
N GLU A 31 -12.89 17.63 6.54
CA GLU A 31 -12.81 18.53 7.70
C GLU A 31 -13.73 19.75 7.59
N ASN A 32 -13.90 20.28 6.37
CA ASN A 32 -14.71 21.47 6.13
C ASN A 32 -16.19 21.17 5.88
N THR A 33 -16.53 19.96 5.44
CA THR A 33 -17.90 19.60 5.02
C THR A 33 -18.66 18.85 6.11
N VAL A 34 -17.97 18.04 6.91
CA VAL A 34 -18.59 17.33 8.04
C VAL A 34 -18.64 18.27 9.24
N GLU A 35 -19.75 18.24 9.99
CA GLU A 35 -19.87 19.04 11.21
C GLU A 35 -18.69 18.73 12.15
N PRO A 36 -18.02 19.75 12.74
CA PRO A 36 -16.78 19.55 13.51
C PRO A 36 -16.87 18.52 14.65
N SER A 37 -17.97 18.49 15.41
CA SER A 37 -18.16 17.53 16.51
C SER A 37 -18.36 16.09 16.01
N GLN A 38 -19.04 15.93 14.87
CA GLN A 38 -19.21 14.65 14.19
C GLN A 38 -17.90 14.17 13.55
N PHE A 39 -17.16 15.06 12.88
CA PHE A 39 -15.87 14.73 12.28
C PHE A 39 -14.85 14.28 13.34
N LYS A 40 -14.80 14.97 14.49
CA LYS A 40 -13.91 14.65 15.60
C LYS A 40 -14.08 13.23 16.14
N THR A 41 -15.28 12.66 16.01
CA THR A 41 -15.61 11.32 16.52
C THR A 41 -15.87 10.30 15.41
N ALA A 42 -15.67 10.67 14.14
CA ALA A 42 -15.97 9.83 12.99
C ALA A 42 -15.22 8.49 12.99
N THR A 43 -15.79 7.50 12.28
CA THR A 43 -15.05 6.30 11.86
C THR A 43 -14.56 6.51 10.44
N ILE A 44 -13.24 6.43 10.25
CA ILE A 44 -12.61 6.56 8.93
C ILE A 44 -12.08 5.18 8.52
N ILE A 45 -12.59 4.67 7.40
CA ILE A 45 -12.22 3.37 6.84
C ILE A 45 -11.50 3.62 5.52
N PHE A 46 -10.20 3.37 5.50
CA PHE A 46 -9.41 3.34 4.29
C PHE A 46 -9.52 1.96 3.64
N LEU A 47 -9.89 1.93 2.36
CA LEU A 47 -10.24 0.70 1.65
C LEU A 47 -9.04 -0.06 1.06
N GLY A 48 -7.82 0.44 1.28
CA GLY A 48 -6.58 -0.17 0.79
C GLY A 48 -5.97 0.57 -0.39
N ASP A 49 -5.00 -0.07 -1.02
CA ASP A 49 -4.24 0.37 -2.19
C ASP A 49 -3.62 1.76 -1.96
N TYR A 50 -2.76 1.83 -0.93
CA TYR A 50 -2.05 3.04 -0.52
C TYR A 50 -0.82 3.29 -1.38
N CYS A 51 -0.15 2.22 -1.80
CA CYS A 51 1.08 2.24 -2.58
C CYS A 51 0.83 2.11 -4.10
N ASP A 52 1.91 2.26 -4.85
CA ASP A 52 2.02 2.07 -6.30
C ASP A 52 1.34 3.13 -7.16
N ARG A 53 1.71 3.17 -8.45
CA ARG A 53 1.24 4.10 -9.49
C ARG A 53 1.62 5.57 -9.26
N GLY A 54 1.22 6.15 -8.14
CA GLY A 54 1.54 7.54 -7.78
C GLY A 54 2.93 7.68 -7.14
N PRO A 55 3.52 8.88 -7.19
CA PRO A 55 4.92 9.11 -6.86
C PRO A 55 5.24 9.18 -5.36
N HIS A 56 4.24 9.28 -4.48
CA HIS A 56 4.43 9.70 -3.10
C HIS A 56 3.92 8.68 -2.07
N THR A 57 4.06 7.37 -2.32
CA THR A 57 3.68 6.29 -1.38
C THR A 57 4.21 6.55 0.03
N ARG A 58 5.49 6.88 0.19
CA ARG A 58 6.07 7.20 1.51
C ARG A 58 5.28 8.28 2.26
N GLN A 59 4.96 9.38 1.59
CA GLN A 59 4.23 10.50 2.22
C GLN A 59 2.77 10.13 2.53
N VAL A 60 2.14 9.27 1.71
CA VAL A 60 0.82 8.71 2.02
C VAL A 60 0.88 7.91 3.32
N ILE A 61 1.83 6.98 3.44
CA ILE A 61 1.98 6.18 4.67
C ILE A 61 2.27 7.07 5.88
N ASP A 62 3.17 8.05 5.76
CA ASP A 62 3.47 9.02 6.82
C ASP A 62 2.22 9.81 7.25
N PHE A 63 1.38 10.21 6.28
CA PHE A 63 0.10 10.88 6.55
C PHE A 63 -0.85 9.99 7.34
N LEU A 64 -1.04 8.74 6.89
CA LEU A 64 -1.95 7.77 7.55
C LEU A 64 -1.50 7.44 8.98
N ILE A 65 -0.19 7.28 9.20
CA ILE A 65 0.40 7.03 10.53
C ILE A 65 0.13 8.20 11.49
N ALA A 66 0.10 9.43 11.00
CA ALA A 66 -0.12 10.62 11.83
C ALA A 66 -1.59 10.81 12.26
N LEU A 67 -2.56 10.15 11.60
CA LEU A 67 -3.98 10.39 11.83
C LEU A 67 -4.45 10.09 13.27
N PRO A 68 -4.09 8.95 13.91
CA PRO A 68 -4.52 8.67 15.27
C PRO A 68 -4.03 9.71 16.29
N THR A 69 -2.82 10.26 16.09
CA THR A 69 -2.28 11.33 16.94
C THR A 69 -3.00 12.66 16.70
N ARG A 70 -3.30 12.99 15.44
CA ARG A 70 -3.99 14.24 15.07
C ARG A 70 -5.47 14.23 15.48
N TYR A 71 -6.12 13.06 15.42
CA TYR A 71 -7.55 12.89 15.70
C TYR A 71 -7.78 11.74 16.69
N PRO A 72 -7.42 11.92 17.98
CA PRO A 72 -7.43 10.83 18.96
C PRO A 72 -8.81 10.27 19.30
N ASN A 73 -9.89 10.99 18.94
CA ASN A 73 -11.27 10.55 19.16
C ASN A 73 -11.91 9.91 17.90
N GLN A 74 -11.20 9.91 16.77
CA GLN A 74 -11.61 9.18 15.59
C GLN A 74 -11.23 7.70 15.73
N LYS A 75 -11.95 6.83 15.01
CA LYS A 75 -11.53 5.44 14.79
C LYS A 75 -11.00 5.32 13.37
N HIS A 76 -9.73 4.97 13.20
CA HIS A 76 -9.14 4.70 11.89
C HIS A 76 -9.04 3.20 11.63
N VAL A 77 -9.51 2.75 10.47
CA VAL A 77 -9.40 1.38 9.98
C VAL A 77 -8.66 1.42 8.66
N PHE A 78 -7.64 0.59 8.50
CA PHE A 78 -6.83 0.51 7.29
C PHE A 78 -6.93 -0.90 6.75
N LEU A 79 -7.68 -1.09 5.67
CA LEU A 79 -7.73 -2.38 4.98
C LEU A 79 -6.44 -2.59 4.18
N ALA A 80 -6.01 -3.83 4.02
CA ALA A 80 -4.93 -4.15 3.10
C ALA A 80 -5.53 -4.37 1.71
N GLY A 81 -5.20 -3.48 0.78
CA GLY A 81 -5.45 -3.70 -0.65
C GLY A 81 -4.51 -4.76 -1.20
N ASN A 82 -4.75 -5.20 -2.44
CA ASN A 82 -3.89 -6.19 -3.07
C ASN A 82 -2.49 -5.64 -3.35
N HIS A 83 -2.36 -4.32 -3.55
CA HIS A 83 -1.05 -3.67 -3.69
C HIS A 83 -0.30 -3.62 -2.36
N ASP A 84 -0.97 -3.27 -1.26
CA ASP A 84 -0.34 -3.19 0.06
C ASP A 84 0.08 -4.58 0.58
N PHE A 85 -0.76 -5.60 0.34
CA PHE A 85 -0.43 -6.98 0.65
C PHE A 85 0.82 -7.44 -0.10
N ALA A 86 0.92 -7.11 -1.39
CA ALA A 86 2.06 -7.46 -2.21
C ALA A 86 3.34 -6.70 -1.80
N PHE A 87 3.20 -5.43 -1.41
CA PHE A 87 4.30 -4.66 -0.84
C PHE A 87 4.78 -5.25 0.50
N ALA A 88 3.86 -5.57 1.42
CA ALA A 88 4.19 -6.23 2.69
C ALA A 88 4.83 -7.61 2.49
N ALA A 89 4.40 -8.36 1.47
CA ALA A 89 5.02 -9.63 1.08
C ALA A 89 6.48 -9.45 0.65
N PHE A 90 6.77 -8.43 -0.16
CA PHE A 90 8.15 -8.12 -0.57
C PHE A 90 9.03 -7.72 0.63
N LEU A 91 8.47 -7.00 1.60
CA LEU A 91 9.16 -6.63 2.84
C LEU A 91 9.26 -7.77 3.86
N HIS A 92 8.81 -8.99 3.53
CA HIS A 92 8.77 -10.13 4.45
C HIS A 92 7.98 -9.87 5.76
N LEU A 93 6.91 -9.08 5.67
CA LEU A 93 6.07 -8.74 6.83
C LEU A 93 4.86 -9.67 7.01
N LEU A 94 4.62 -10.58 6.07
CA LEU A 94 3.53 -11.54 6.17
C LEU A 94 3.88 -12.66 7.16
N PRO A 95 2.95 -13.09 8.03
CA PRO A 95 3.14 -14.28 8.84
C PRO A 95 3.22 -15.52 7.94
N PRO A 96 3.93 -16.59 8.36
CA PRO A 96 3.94 -17.85 7.62
C PRO A 96 2.52 -18.42 7.50
N PRO A 97 2.23 -19.21 6.46
CA PRO A 97 0.94 -19.89 6.31
C PRO A 97 0.57 -20.73 7.54
N TYR A 98 -0.69 -20.60 7.98
CA TYR A 98 -1.18 -21.28 9.19
C TYR A 98 -1.21 -22.81 9.08
N ASP A 99 -1.29 -23.33 7.85
CA ASP A 99 -1.26 -24.77 7.55
C ASP A 99 0.16 -25.35 7.54
N GLY A 100 1.19 -24.52 7.80
CA GLY A 100 2.59 -24.92 7.81
C GLY A 100 3.22 -25.06 6.42
N SER A 101 2.49 -24.73 5.35
CA SER A 101 3.03 -24.72 4.00
C SER A 101 4.07 -23.60 3.83
N GLU A 102 4.99 -23.79 2.88
CA GLU A 102 5.88 -22.72 2.46
C GLU A 102 5.19 -21.79 1.46
N PHE A 103 5.58 -20.50 1.44
CA PHE A 103 5.09 -19.56 0.43
C PHE A 103 5.38 -20.00 -1.01
N SER A 104 6.42 -20.81 -1.21
CA SER A 104 6.84 -21.38 -2.49
C SER A 104 5.79 -22.29 -3.13
N GLU A 105 4.93 -22.91 -2.32
CA GLU A 105 3.86 -23.77 -2.81
C GLU A 105 2.82 -23.00 -3.63
N GLY A 106 2.49 -21.78 -3.20
CA GLY A 106 1.56 -20.89 -3.91
C GLY A 106 2.08 -20.35 -5.24
N TRP A 107 3.37 -20.53 -5.55
CA TRP A 107 3.95 -20.08 -6.82
C TRP A 107 3.48 -20.91 -8.00
N LYS A 108 3.15 -22.20 -7.77
CA LYS A 108 2.83 -23.18 -8.82
C LYS A 108 1.64 -22.72 -9.66
N GLU A 109 0.61 -22.16 -9.02
CA GLU A 109 -0.60 -21.64 -9.67
C GLU A 109 -0.28 -20.56 -10.72
N PHE A 110 0.68 -19.68 -10.43
CA PHE A 110 1.02 -18.54 -11.27
C PHE A 110 2.29 -18.72 -12.08
N LYS A 111 2.93 -19.90 -12.04
CA LYS A 111 4.25 -20.14 -12.64
C LYS A 111 4.32 -19.77 -14.12
N HIS A 112 3.22 -19.96 -14.85
CA HIS A 112 3.09 -19.59 -16.27
C HIS A 112 3.24 -18.08 -16.54
N CYS A 113 3.09 -17.22 -15.52
CA CYS A 113 3.29 -15.77 -15.62
C CYS A 113 4.73 -15.32 -15.34
N GLU A 114 5.57 -16.16 -14.73
CA GLU A 114 6.88 -15.76 -14.19
C GLU A 114 7.79 -15.14 -15.24
N GLU A 115 7.83 -15.74 -16.43
CA GLU A 115 8.68 -15.22 -17.50
C GLU A 115 8.24 -13.84 -17.98
N ARG A 116 6.93 -13.66 -18.20
CA ARG A 116 6.37 -12.39 -18.69
C ARG A 116 6.53 -11.27 -17.67
N GLU A 117 6.24 -11.59 -16.41
CA GLU A 117 6.24 -10.63 -15.30
C GLU A 117 7.63 -10.41 -14.70
N GLY A 118 8.59 -11.27 -15.04
CA GLY A 118 9.98 -11.16 -14.59
C GLY A 118 10.06 -11.15 -13.07
N TRP A 119 9.46 -12.15 -12.41
CA TRP A 119 9.35 -12.19 -10.95
C TRP A 119 10.70 -11.97 -10.28
N PHE A 120 10.67 -11.24 -9.16
CA PHE A 120 11.85 -11.01 -8.35
C PHE A 120 12.50 -12.33 -7.92
N ASN A 121 13.82 -12.38 -8.06
CA ASN A 121 14.67 -13.53 -7.78
C ASN A 121 15.96 -13.11 -7.03
N GLY A 122 15.94 -11.93 -6.39
CA GLY A 122 17.04 -11.46 -5.54
C GLY A 122 16.90 -11.95 -4.10
N ASP A 123 17.78 -11.47 -3.22
CA ASP A 123 17.89 -11.93 -1.83
C ASP A 123 16.53 -12.09 -1.12
N GLY A 124 16.31 -13.27 -0.54
CA GLY A 124 15.12 -13.59 0.25
C GLY A 124 13.91 -14.09 -0.56
N TYR A 125 13.97 -14.10 -1.89
CA TYR A 125 12.81 -14.50 -2.72
C TYR A 125 12.31 -15.92 -2.41
N GLU A 126 13.16 -16.83 -1.92
CA GLU A 126 12.82 -18.22 -1.58
C GLU A 126 11.71 -18.31 -0.52
N LYS A 127 11.64 -17.31 0.36
CA LYS A 127 10.66 -17.23 1.46
C LYS A 127 9.63 -16.14 1.23
N MET A 128 9.40 -15.75 -0.02
CA MET A 128 8.52 -14.65 -0.38
C MET A 128 7.21 -15.17 -0.97
N HIS A 129 6.08 -14.61 -0.53
CA HIS A 129 4.78 -14.88 -1.15
C HIS A 129 4.79 -14.46 -2.63
N VAL A 130 4.08 -15.19 -3.49
CA VAL A 130 4.08 -14.97 -4.95
C VAL A 130 3.78 -13.52 -5.34
N GLN A 131 2.86 -12.86 -4.62
CA GLN A 131 2.52 -11.47 -4.88
C GLN A 131 3.68 -10.51 -4.61
N GLY A 132 4.52 -10.76 -3.60
CA GLY A 132 5.74 -9.97 -3.37
C GLY A 132 6.74 -10.11 -4.51
N ARG A 133 6.89 -11.33 -5.03
CA ARG A 133 7.75 -11.62 -6.19
C ARG A 133 7.24 -10.94 -7.48
N ARG A 134 5.92 -10.91 -7.68
CA ARG A 134 5.26 -10.22 -8.80
C ARG A 134 5.36 -8.69 -8.69
N TRP A 135 5.17 -8.17 -7.49
CA TRP A 135 5.17 -6.74 -7.19
C TRP A 135 6.53 -6.10 -7.41
N SER A 136 7.61 -6.78 -7.02
CA SER A 136 8.99 -6.34 -7.25
C SER A 136 9.61 -6.86 -8.55
N GLY A 137 8.82 -7.57 -9.37
CA GLY A 137 9.27 -8.12 -10.65
C GLY A 137 9.55 -7.05 -11.71
N SER A 138 10.30 -7.42 -12.75
CA SER A 138 10.61 -6.56 -13.90
C SER A 138 9.83 -7.04 -15.12
N ILE A 139 8.67 -6.43 -15.35
CA ILE A 139 7.76 -6.85 -16.43
C ILE A 139 8.42 -6.66 -17.81
N LYS A 140 8.44 -7.71 -18.63
CA LYS A 140 9.07 -7.67 -19.96
C LYS A 140 8.25 -6.87 -20.96
N THR A 141 6.93 -6.83 -20.79
CA THR A 141 6.02 -6.05 -21.62
C THR A 141 5.98 -4.60 -21.13
N LYS A 142 6.32 -3.64 -21.99
CA LYS A 142 6.33 -2.23 -21.60
C LYS A 142 4.94 -1.61 -21.46
N PHE A 143 3.95 -2.06 -22.24
CA PHE A 143 2.63 -1.44 -22.30
C PHE A 143 1.52 -2.37 -21.82
N ASN A 144 0.68 -1.88 -20.92
CA ASN A 144 -0.54 -2.53 -20.50
C ASN A 144 -1.68 -2.10 -21.43
N VAL A 145 -2.07 -3.00 -22.36
CA VAL A 145 -3.14 -2.73 -23.32
C VAL A 145 -4.48 -2.48 -22.63
N SER A 146 -4.82 -3.24 -21.58
CA SER A 146 -6.12 -3.10 -20.92
C SER A 146 -6.24 -1.80 -20.11
N LYS A 147 -5.13 -1.30 -19.57
CA LYS A 147 -5.09 -0.03 -18.82
C LYS A 147 -4.68 1.18 -19.66
N GLY A 148 -4.36 0.98 -20.94
CA GLY A 148 -3.93 2.03 -21.86
C GLY A 148 -2.69 2.81 -21.39
N ARG A 149 -1.78 2.17 -20.63
CA ARG A 149 -0.61 2.84 -20.03
C ARG A 149 0.64 1.97 -20.00
N VAL A 150 1.81 2.61 -19.90
CA VAL A 150 3.10 1.94 -19.68
C VAL A 150 3.19 1.43 -18.24
N TYR A 151 3.69 0.20 -18.06
CA TYR A 151 3.95 -0.32 -16.72
C TYR A 151 5.09 0.44 -16.04
N GLN A 152 4.94 0.71 -14.75
CA GLN A 152 5.98 1.35 -13.95
C GLN A 152 6.77 0.29 -13.17
N GLY A 153 7.66 -0.42 -13.85
CA GLY A 153 8.56 -1.43 -13.28
C GLY A 153 7.99 -2.84 -13.25
N SER A 154 6.85 -3.05 -12.59
CA SER A 154 6.22 -4.37 -12.41
C SER A 154 4.77 -4.41 -12.91
N VAL A 155 4.15 -5.60 -12.85
CA VAL A 155 2.72 -5.77 -13.15
C VAL A 155 1.79 -4.96 -12.21
N ASN A 156 2.31 -4.57 -11.05
CA ASN A 156 1.62 -3.76 -10.05
C ASN A 156 1.93 -2.26 -10.17
N ASP A 157 2.78 -1.82 -11.11
CA ASP A 157 3.25 -0.43 -11.19
C ASP A 157 3.97 0.02 -9.89
N ALA A 158 4.83 -0.86 -9.35
CA ALA A 158 5.51 -0.66 -8.06
C ALA A 158 6.72 0.28 -8.10
N GLY A 159 7.25 0.59 -9.27
CA GLY A 159 8.43 1.45 -9.45
C GLY A 159 8.37 2.78 -8.69
N PRO A 160 7.25 3.54 -8.73
CA PRO A 160 7.07 4.77 -7.97
C PRO A 160 7.13 4.55 -6.45
N THR A 161 6.68 3.39 -5.94
CA THR A 161 6.82 3.06 -4.52
C THR A 161 8.29 2.98 -4.14
N PHE A 162 9.11 2.20 -4.85
CA PHE A 162 10.56 2.13 -4.62
C PHE A 162 11.22 3.52 -4.67
N GLN A 163 10.89 4.30 -5.70
CA GLN A 163 11.43 5.66 -5.88
C GLN A 163 11.04 6.59 -4.72
N SER A 164 9.82 6.49 -4.20
CA SER A 164 9.36 7.29 -3.05
C SER A 164 10.14 7.00 -1.76
N TYR A 165 10.79 5.83 -1.67
CA TYR A 165 11.70 5.45 -0.58
C TYR A 165 13.18 5.67 -0.94
N GLY A 166 13.49 6.28 -2.09
CA GLY A 166 14.86 6.63 -2.50
C GLY A 166 15.68 5.47 -3.04
N VAL A 167 15.03 4.39 -3.50
CA VAL A 167 15.71 3.20 -4.03
C VAL A 167 15.25 2.87 -5.45
N SER A 168 16.06 2.11 -6.19
CA SER A 168 15.70 1.63 -7.52
C SER A 168 14.62 0.55 -7.45
N HIS A 169 13.78 0.47 -8.50
CA HIS A 169 12.78 -0.59 -8.63
C HIS A 169 13.41 -1.98 -8.51
N GLY A 170 12.78 -2.86 -7.72
CA GLY A 170 13.24 -4.23 -7.53
C GLY A 170 14.52 -4.36 -6.69
N SER A 171 15.02 -3.28 -6.09
CA SER A 171 16.17 -3.39 -5.19
C SER A 171 15.75 -4.06 -3.88
N ALA A 172 16.48 -5.09 -3.45
CA ALA A 172 16.28 -5.71 -2.12
C ALA A 172 16.64 -4.76 -0.96
N GLY A 173 17.16 -3.56 -1.27
CA GLY A 173 17.66 -2.61 -0.29
C GLY A 173 18.86 -3.17 0.47
N LYS A 174 20.09 -2.85 0.06
CA LYS A 174 21.16 -2.77 1.07
C LYS A 174 20.80 -1.55 1.90
N TYR A 175 20.23 -1.74 3.09
CA TYR A 175 20.14 -0.68 4.08
C TYR A 175 21.58 -0.26 4.40
N ALA A 176 22.09 0.77 3.72
CA ALA A 176 23.18 1.56 4.25
C ALA A 176 22.50 2.47 5.29
N PRO A 177 22.79 2.34 6.59
CA PRO A 177 22.19 3.19 7.61
C PRO A 177 22.74 4.60 7.42
N THR A 178 22.11 5.39 6.55
CA THR A 178 22.42 6.81 6.45
C THR A 178 21.71 7.51 7.60
N TYR A 179 22.49 7.69 8.67
CA TYR A 179 22.50 8.85 9.56
C TYR A 179 21.12 9.40 9.98
N ARG A 180 20.70 9.12 11.23
CA ARG A 180 19.72 9.96 11.92
C ARG A 180 20.41 11.29 12.26
N PRO A 181 19.92 12.46 11.82
CA PRO A 181 20.29 13.70 12.47
C PRO A 181 19.70 13.71 13.89
N SER A 182 20.47 14.33 14.79
CA SER A 182 20.31 14.44 16.26
C SER A 182 18.89 14.49 16.80
#